data_AF-A0A2N2GID7-F1
#
_entry.id   AF-A0A2N2GID7-F1
#
_cell.length_a   1.000
_cell.length_b   1.000
_cell.length_c   1.000
_cell.angle_alpha   90.00
_cell.angle_beta   90.00
_cell.angle_gamma   90.00
#
_symmetry.space_group_name_H-M   'P 1'
#
loop_
_entity.id
_entity.type
_entity.pdbx_description
1 polymer ?
#
loop_
_entity_poly.entity_id
_entity_poly.type
_entity_poly.pdbx_seq_one_letter_code
_entity_poly.pdbx_strand_id
1 'polypeptide(L)' 'DRANSVRDYLIDKGVAPSRLVAKGYGESRPIDKRFNEEARAKNRRVEFIILERGSGKLVQ' A
#
# COMPACT_ATOMS: atom_id res chain seq x y z
N ASP A 1 -6.03 -8.78 -6.02
CA ASP A 1 -5.34 -8.98 -4.72
C ASP A 1 -5.69 -7.81 -3.80
N ARG A 2 -5.31 -7.83 -2.51
CA ARG A 2 -5.65 -6.74 -1.55
C ARG A 2 -5.14 -5.37 -2.01
N ALA A 3 -3.97 -5.34 -2.65
CA ALA A 3 -3.37 -4.10 -3.16
C ALA A 3 -4.23 -3.46 -4.26
N ASN A 4 -4.70 -4.24 -5.24
CA ASN A 4 -5.60 -3.75 -6.28
C ASN A 4 -6.94 -3.29 -5.70
N SER A 5 -7.54 -4.03 -4.76
CA SER A 5 -8.80 -3.61 -4.13
C SER A 5 -8.69 -2.25 -3.41
N VAL A 6 -7.57 -1.99 -2.72
CA VAL A 6 -7.33 -0.68 -2.08
C VAL A 6 -7.12 0.41 -3.14
N ARG A 7 -6.36 0.14 -4.21
CA ARG A 7 -6.18 1.09 -5.32
C ARG A 7 -7.51 1.47 -5.95
N ASP A 8 -8.33 0.47 -6.29
CA ASP A 8 -9.59 0.68 -6.98
C ASP A 8 -10.58 1.46 -6.11
N TYR A 9 -10.59 1.21 -4.79
CA TYR A 9 -11.33 2.02 -3.83
C TYR A 9 -10.86 3.50 -3.80
N LEU A 10 -9.55 3.75 -3.84
CA LEU A 10 -9.04 5.14 -3.86
C LEU A 10 -9.38 5.87 -5.17
N ILE A 11 -9.40 5.15 -6.29
CA ILE A 11 -9.86 5.68 -7.58
C ILE A 11 -11.34 6.06 -7.50
N ASP A 12 -12.19 5.22 -6.90
CA ASP A 12 -13.60 5.54 -6.63
C ASP A 12 -13.74 6.81 -5.75
N LYS A 13 -12.81 7.01 -4.81
CA LYS A 13 -12.75 8.24 -3.99
C LYS A 13 -12.10 9.45 -4.68
N GLY A 14 -11.82 9.37 -5.99
CA GLY A 14 -11.37 10.49 -6.80
C GLY A 14 -9.85 10.67 -6.85
N VAL A 15 -9.05 9.72 -6.34
CA VAL A 15 -7.61 9.76 -6.54
C VAL A 15 -7.30 9.38 -7.99
N ALA A 16 -6.61 10.26 -8.70
CA ALA A 16 -6.22 10.01 -10.09
C ALA A 16 -5.42 8.69 -10.21
N PRO A 17 -5.82 7.75 -11.11
CA PRO A 17 -5.15 6.46 -11.26
C PRO A 17 -3.65 6.57 -11.54
N SER A 18 -3.23 7.62 -12.26
CA SER A 18 -1.81 7.90 -12.57
C SER A 18 -0.94 8.16 -11.34
N ARG A 19 -1.54 8.47 -10.19
CA ARG A 19 -0.82 8.69 -8.92
C ARG A 19 -0.65 7.43 -8.10
N LEU A 20 -1.19 6.29 -8.55
CA LEU A 20 -1.25 5.07 -7.76
C LEU A 20 -0.58 3.90 -8.47
N VAL A 21 0.24 3.16 -7.73
CA VAL A 21 0.83 1.90 -8.16
C VAL A 21 0.46 0.84 -7.12
N ALA A 22 -0.19 -0.24 -7.56
CA ALA A 22 -0.52 -1.37 -6.71
C ALA A 22 0.45 -2.52 -6.97
N LYS A 23 1.02 -3.09 -5.90
CA LYS A 23 1.92 -4.24 -5.99
C LYS A 23 1.62 -5.26 -4.89
N GLY A 24 1.19 -6.46 -5.28
CA GLY A 24 1.04 -7.61 -4.39
C GLY A 24 2.35 -8.35 -4.20
N TYR A 25 2.81 -8.49 -2.95
CA TYR A 25 4.03 -9.26 -2.62
C TYR A 25 3.76 -10.68 -2.13
N GLY A 26 2.48 -11.06 -1.94
CA GLY A 26 2.14 -12.35 -1.33
C GLY A 26 2.89 -12.56 -0.02
N GLU A 27 3.54 -13.71 0.11
CA GLU A 27 4.32 -14.10 1.29
C GLU A 27 5.80 -13.66 1.24
N SER A 28 6.23 -13.03 0.14
CA SER A 28 7.66 -12.78 -0.12
C SER A 28 8.27 -11.65 0.72
N ARG A 29 7.46 -10.89 1.45
CA ARG A 29 7.88 -9.77 2.31
C ARG A 29 7.13 -9.76 3.66
N PRO A 30 7.40 -10.73 4.55
CA PRO A 30 6.80 -10.78 5.87
C PRO A 30 7.40 -9.71 6.79
N ILE A 31 6.56 -9.08 7.62
CA ILE A 31 7.03 -8.27 8.76
C ILE A 31 7.33 -9.13 9.98
N ASP A 32 6.60 -10.23 10.13
CA ASP A 32 6.82 -11.23 11.18
C ASP A 32 7.12 -12.58 10.52
N LYS A 33 8.33 -13.10 10.74
CA LYS A 33 8.80 -14.34 10.10
C LYS A 33 8.32 -15.61 10.80
N ARG A 34 7.64 -15.49 11.94
CA ARG A 34 7.13 -16.64 12.68
C ARG A 34 5.99 -17.33 11.93
N PHE A 35 5.81 -18.62 12.18
CA PHE A 35 4.76 -19.44 11.56
C PHE A 35 3.63 -19.73 12.57
N ASN A 36 2.92 -18.68 12.99
CA ASN A 36 1.74 -18.79 13.85
C ASN A 36 0.63 -17.83 13.37
N GLU A 37 -0.57 -17.95 13.94
CA GLU A 37 -1.72 -17.18 13.46
C GLU A 37 -1.57 -15.68 13.72
N GLU A 38 -0.91 -15.30 14.82
CA GLU A 38 -0.61 -13.90 15.14
C GLU A 38 0.29 -13.27 14.08
N ALA A 39 1.34 -13.97 13.64
CA ALA A 39 2.23 -13.51 12.58
C ALA A 39 1.50 -13.44 11.23
N ARG A 40 0.64 -14.42 10.92
CA ARG A 40 -0.19 -14.38 9.70
C ARG A 40 -1.13 -13.17 9.70
N ALA A 41 -1.79 -12.89 10.81
CA ALA A 41 -2.66 -11.74 10.96
C ALA A 41 -1.89 -10.43 10.72
N LYS A 42 -0.70 -10.29 11.32
CA LYS A 42 0.18 -9.14 11.08
C LYS A 42 0.62 -9.02 9.61
N ASN A 43 0.96 -10.13 8.96
CA ASN A 43 1.46 -10.12 7.59
C ASN A 43 0.37 -9.81 6.54
N ARG A 44 -0.92 -10.08 6.83
CA ARG A 44 -2.08 -9.75 5.98
C ARG A 44 -2.40 -8.24 6.03
N ARG A 45 -1.55 -7.42 5.42
CA ARG A 45 -1.61 -5.95 5.47
C ARG A 45 -1.47 -5.29 4.10
N VAL A 46 -1.72 -3.98 4.07
CA VAL A 46 -1.40 -3.08 2.95
C VAL A 46 -0.58 -1.91 3.53
N GLU A 47 0.47 -1.50 2.83
CA GLU A 47 1.35 -0.38 3.21
C GLU A 47 1.33 0.67 2.09
N PHE A 48 1.39 1.95 2.47
CA PHE A 48 1.49 3.06 1.53
C PHE A 48 2.92 3.60 1.51
N ILE A 49 3.49 3.73 0.31
CA ILE A 49 4.82 4.31 0.08
C ILE A 49 4.64 5.53 -0.80
N ILE A 50 5.13 6.68 -0.34
CA ILE A 50 5.15 7.92 -1.14
C ILE A 50 6.36 7.84 -2.06
N LEU A 51 6.12 7.70 -3.37
CA LEU A 51 7.18 7.57 -4.38
C LEU A 51 7.79 8.93 -4.76
N GLU A 52 6.94 9.95 -4.83
CA GLU A 52 7.33 11.31 -5.19
C GLU A 52 6.53 12.30 -4.35
N ARG A 53 7.20 13.32 -3.81
CA ARG A 53 6.54 14.49 -3.24
C ARG A 53 6.61 15.58 -4.31
N GLY A 54 5.44 16.02 -4.79
CA GLY A 54 5.38 17.17 -5.69
C GLY A 54 6.11 18.35 -5.07
N SER A 55 6.84 19.11 -5.89
CA SER A 55 7.67 20.26 -5.49
C SER A 55 6.83 21.47 -5.08
N GLY A 56 5.82 21.27 -4.24
CA GLY A 56 5.09 22.36 -3.59
C GLY A 56 6.08 23.13 -2.72
N LYS A 57 6.49 24.32 -3.17
CA LYS A 57 7.14 25.28 -2.28
C LYS A 57 6.20 25.51 -1.10
N LEU A 58 6.65 25.16 0.10
CA LEU A 58 6.06 25.67 1.33
C LEU A 58 6.18 27.20 1.22
N VAL A 59 5.06 27.88 1.01
CA VAL A 59 4.98 29.32 1.21
C VAL A 59 5.13 29.50 2.72
N GLN A 60 6.30 30.01 3.14
CA GLN A 60 6.50 30.55 4.48
C GLN A 60 5.71 31.85 4.63
#